data_AF-A0A1G1JM53-F1
#
_entry.id   AF-A0A1G1JM53-F1
#
_cell.length_a   1.000
_cell.length_b   1.000
_cell.length_c   1.000
_cell.angle_alpha   90.00
_cell.angle_beta   90.00
_cell.angle_gamma   90.00
#
_symmetry.space_group_name_H-M   'P 1'
#
loop_
_entity.id
_entity.type
_entity.pdbx_description
1 polymer ?
#
loop_
_entity_poly.entity_id
_entity_poly.type
_entity_poly.pdbx_seq_one_letter_code
_entity_poly.pdbx_strand_id
1 'polypeptide(L)'
;MNLIFISLIGLLGGLVSGLFGVGGGVVFVPLLVLLCHFDVHLAIGTSLAAIVPTAAVAALRHGLSGMADWRTAVCLAVFAVAGAWFGSMLSMKIDAHLLKRFYALFLLLLSLKLFFQK
;
A
#
# COMPACT_ATOMS: atom_id res chain seq x y z
N MET A 1 0.85 -18.14 -15.50
CA MET A 1 0.79 -17.24 -14.33
C MET A 1 -0.50 -17.58 -13.58
N ASN A 2 -0.40 -18.33 -12.49
CA ASN A 2 -1.59 -18.96 -11.89
C ASN A 2 -2.36 -17.94 -11.05
N LEU A 3 -3.63 -17.68 -11.37
CA LEU A 3 -4.55 -16.83 -10.59
C LEU A 3 -4.52 -17.16 -9.09
N ILE A 4 -4.30 -18.43 -8.76
CA ILE A 4 -4.17 -18.95 -7.40
C ILE A 4 -3.11 -18.20 -6.58
N PHE A 5 -1.95 -17.89 -7.18
CA PHE A 5 -0.87 -17.17 -6.48
C PHE A 5 -1.24 -15.72 -6.20
N ILE A 6 -1.90 -15.04 -7.15
CA ILE A 6 -2.30 -13.64 -7.01
C ILE A 6 -3.37 -13.51 -5.92
N SER A 7 -4.34 -14.44 -5.90
CA SER A 7 -5.36 -14.48 -4.85
C SER A 7 -4.77 -14.75 -3.46
N LEU A 8 -3.76 -15.62 -3.35
CA LEU A 8 -3.08 -15.91 -2.09
C LEU A 8 -2.30 -14.69 -1.57
N ILE A 9 -1.60 -13.98 -2.47
CA ILE A 9 -0.91 -12.72 -2.15
C ILE A 9 -1.93 -11.68 -1.70
N GLY A 10 -3.07 -11.57 -2.40
CA GLY A 10 -4.24 -10.76 -2.03
C GLY A 10 -4.69 -11.01 -0.58
N LEU A 11 -4.91 -12.27 -0.25
CA LEU A 11 -5.39 -12.69 1.06
C LEU A 11 -4.37 -12.39 2.18
N LEU A 12 -3.10 -12.78 1.99
CA LEU A 12 -2.04 -12.55 2.97
C LEU A 12 -1.77 -11.05 3.16
N GLY A 13 -1.68 -10.31 2.05
CA GLY A 13 -1.47 -8.86 2.08
C GLY A 13 -2.63 -8.13 2.77
N GLY A 14 -3.88 -8.55 2.54
CA GLY A 14 -5.06 -8.01 3.23
C GLY A 14 -5.06 -8.29 4.74
N LEU A 15 -4.69 -9.51 5.14
CA LEU A 15 -4.58 -9.91 6.56
C LEU A 15 -3.53 -9.07 7.29
N VAL A 16 -2.32 -8.98 6.73
CA VAL A 16 -1.23 -8.19 7.31
C VAL A 16 -1.56 -6.69 7.29
N SER A 17 -2.16 -6.19 6.21
CA SER A 17 -2.65 -4.81 6.13
C SER A 17 -3.61 -4.48 7.27
N GLY A 18 -4.58 -5.35 7.52
CA GLY A 18 -5.58 -5.17 8.59
C GLY A 18 -4.98 -5.25 9.99
N LEU A 19 -4.01 -6.13 10.23
CA LEU A 19 -3.36 -6.28 11.54
C LEU A 19 -2.46 -5.10 11.90
N PHE A 20 -1.65 -4.62 10.94
CA PHE A 20 -0.68 -3.56 11.21
C PHE A 20 -1.21 -2.14 10.89
N GLY A 21 -2.35 -2.02 10.19
CA GLY A 21 -2.94 -0.74 9.81
C GLY A 21 -2.11 0.07 8.80
N VAL A 22 -1.07 -0.53 8.19
CA VAL A 22 -0.12 0.17 7.28
C VAL A 22 -0.60 0.15 5.82
N GLY A 23 -1.79 -0.39 5.54
CA GLY A 23 -2.37 -0.34 4.21
C GLY A 23 -1.69 -1.28 3.19
N GLY A 24 -1.08 -2.39 3.63
CA GLY A 24 -0.74 -3.54 2.77
C GLY A 24 0.39 -3.37 1.75
N GLY A 25 0.70 -2.15 1.30
CA GLY A 25 1.68 -1.91 0.23
C GLY A 25 3.12 -2.29 0.58
N VAL A 26 3.42 -2.37 1.88
CA VAL A 26 4.68 -2.88 2.44
C VAL A 26 4.86 -4.37 2.13
N VAL A 27 3.76 -5.09 1.97
CA VAL A 27 3.72 -6.54 1.75
C VAL A 27 3.45 -6.85 0.27
N PHE A 28 2.51 -6.14 -0.36
CA PHE A 28 2.14 -6.37 -1.75
C PHE A 28 3.28 -6.14 -2.73
N VAL A 29 4.00 -5.01 -2.64
CA VAL A 29 5.06 -4.68 -3.59
C VAL A 29 6.21 -5.71 -3.57
N PRO A 30 6.81 -6.10 -2.44
CA PRO A 30 7.87 -7.12 -2.45
C PRO A 30 7.36 -8.49 -2.89
N LEU A 31 6.13 -8.88 -2.54
CA LEU A 31 5.55 -10.14 -3.02
C LEU A 31 5.37 -10.14 -4.54
N LEU A 32 4.89 -9.04 -5.12
CA LEU A 32 4.70 -8.91 -6.57
C LEU A 32 6.03 -8.85 -7.32
N VAL A 33 7.04 -8.16 -6.77
CA VAL A 33 8.37 -8.11 -7.39
C VAL A 33 9.10 -9.45 -7.28
N LEU A 34 9.07 -10.12 -6.11
CA LEU A 34 9.85 -11.34 -5.86
C LEU A 34 9.16 -12.60 -6.41
N LEU A 35 7.85 -12.75 -6.23
CA LEU A 35 7.14 -13.95 -6.69
C LEU A 35 6.63 -13.79 -8.12
N CYS A 36 6.07 -12.64 -8.47
CA CYS A 36 5.49 -12.43 -9.80
C CYS A 36 6.48 -11.84 -10.81
N HIS A 37 7.71 -11.52 -10.39
CA HIS A 37 8.74 -10.92 -11.26
C HIS A 37 8.24 -9.67 -12.00
N PHE A 38 7.32 -8.93 -11.37
CA PHE A 38 6.79 -7.70 -11.94
C PHE A 38 7.84 -6.60 -11.88
N ASP A 39 7.85 -5.76 -12.91
CA ASP A 39 8.57 -4.49 -12.85
C ASP A 39 8.09 -3.65 -11.67
N VAL A 40 9.02 -2.93 -11.05
CA VAL A 40 8.75 -2.17 -9.82
C VAL A 40 7.62 -1.16 -10.01
N HIS A 41 7.55 -0.50 -11.18
CA HIS A 41 6.46 0.40 -11.53
C HIS A 41 5.10 -0.32 -11.55
N LEU A 42 5.05 -1.51 -12.12
CA LEU A 42 3.81 -2.30 -12.23
C LEU A 42 3.41 -2.87 -10.86
N ALA A 43 4.37 -3.31 -10.05
CA ALA A 43 4.14 -3.79 -8.70
C ALA A 43 3.59 -2.69 -7.77
N ILE A 44 4.11 -1.45 -7.86
CA ILE A 44 3.62 -0.32 -7.08
C ILE A 44 2.19 0.06 -7.50
N GLY A 45 1.92 0.15 -8.80
CA GLY A 45 0.58 0.47 -9.31
C GLY A 45 -0.47 -0.58 -8.95
N THR A 46 -0.13 -1.86 -9.12
CA THR A 46 -1.02 -2.98 -8.74
C THR A 46 -1.24 -3.08 -7.25
N SER A 47 -0.22 -2.80 -6.43
CA SER A 47 -0.38 -2.69 -4.98
C SER A 47 -1.36 -1.58 -4.60
N LEU A 48 -1.28 -0.39 -5.20
CA LEU A 48 -2.24 0.69 -4.92
C LEU A 48 -3.67 0.28 -5.26
N ALA A 49 -3.87 -0.40 -6.40
CA ALA A 49 -5.18 -0.93 -6.79
C ALA A 49 -5.70 -1.97 -5.78
N ALA A 50 -4.83 -2.86 -5.28
CA ALA A 50 -5.20 -3.87 -4.28
C ALA A 50 -5.59 -3.25 -2.92
N ILE A 51 -5.09 -2.07 -2.60
CA ILE A 51 -5.39 -1.37 -1.33
C ILE A 51 -6.81 -0.80 -1.32
N VAL A 52 -7.33 -0.34 -2.46
CA VAL A 52 -8.66 0.27 -2.59
C VAL A 52 -9.79 -0.54 -1.91
N PRO A 53 -9.99 -1.84 -2.22
CA PRO A 53 -11.05 -2.62 -1.58
C PRO A 53 -10.82 -2.78 -0.07
N THR A 54 -9.58 -2.94 0.38
CA THR A 54 -9.27 -3.06 1.81
C THR A 54 -9.55 -1.75 2.57
N ALA A 55 -9.22 -0.61 1.95
CA ALA A 55 -9.48 0.71 2.51
C ALA A 55 -10.98 1.01 2.55
N ALA A 56 -11.74 0.60 1.52
CA ALA A 56 -13.19 0.75 1.50
C ALA A 56 -13.86 -0.03 2.64
N VAL A 57 -13.46 -1.29 2.86
CA VAL A 57 -13.96 -2.11 3.98
C VAL A 57 -13.58 -1.49 5.33
N ALA A 58 -12.35 -1.00 5.48
CA ALA A 58 -11.90 -0.32 6.70
C ALA A 58 -12.72 0.95 6.98
N ALA A 59 -12.94 1.78 5.96
CA ALA A 59 -13.74 3.00 6.05
C ALA A 59 -15.20 2.70 6.39
N LEU A 60 -15.81 1.68 5.77
CA LEU A 60 -17.18 1.24 6.12
C LEU A 60 -17.27 0.78 7.58
N ARG A 61 -16.33 -0.03 8.04
CA ARG A 61 -16.29 -0.50 9.43
C ARG A 61 -16.13 0.64 10.42
N HIS A 62 -15.24 1.59 10.14
CA HIS A 62 -15.07 2.78 10.99
C HIS A 62 -16.30 3.68 10.96
N GLY A 63 -16.91 3.90 9.79
CA GLY A 63 -18.15 4.68 9.66
C GLY A 63 -19.32 4.08 10.45
N LEU A 64 -19.52 2.76 10.36
CA LEU A 64 -20.57 2.04 11.10
C LEU A 64 -20.34 2.04 12.62
N SER A 65 -19.10 2.15 13.06
CA SER A 65 -18.75 2.16 14.49
C SER A 65 -19.07 3.48 15.21
N GLY A 66 -19.52 4.52 14.49
CA GLY A 66 -19.84 5.83 15.05
C GLY A 66 -18.64 6.65 15.56
N MET A 67 -17.43 6.08 15.51
CA MET A 67 -16.17 6.72 15.92
C MET A 67 -15.46 7.48 14.78
N ALA A 68 -16.09 7.57 13.61
CA ALA A 68 -15.50 8.22 12.45
C ALA A 68 -15.68 9.75 12.51
N ASP A 69 -14.59 10.49 12.72
CA ASP A 69 -14.57 11.93 12.46
C ASP A 69 -14.54 12.17 10.95
N TRP A 70 -15.72 12.47 10.38
CA TRP A 70 -15.87 12.73 8.95
C TRP A 70 -15.05 13.92 8.45
N ARG A 71 -14.76 14.93 9.30
CA ARG A 71 -13.95 16.08 8.87
C ARG A 71 -12.52 15.64 8.62
N THR A 72 -11.93 14.92 9.58
CA THR A 72 -10.58 14.38 9.47
C THR A 72 -10.49 13.34 8.35
N ALA A 73 -11.50 12.48 8.19
CA ALA A 73 -11.53 11.48 7.12
C ALA A 73 -11.54 12.10 5.71
N VAL A 74 -12.39 13.11 5.47
CA VAL A 74 -12.45 13.79 4.16
C VAL A 74 -11.15 14.56 3.90
N CYS A 75 -10.62 15.25 4.90
CA CYS A 75 -9.35 15.97 4.80
C CYS A 75 -8.22 15.02 4.41
N LEU A 76 -8.08 13.90 5.13
CA LEU A 76 -7.12 12.85 4.82
C LEU A 76 -7.33 12.26 3.43
N ALA A 77 -8.57 12.01 3.01
CA ALA A 77 -8.87 11.48 1.69
C ALA A 77 -8.41 12.43 0.57
N VAL A 78 -8.67 13.73 0.70
CA VAL A 78 -8.24 14.73 -0.30
C VAL A 78 -6.72 14.79 -0.39
N PHE A 79 -6.02 14.89 0.74
CA PHE A 79 -4.55 14.92 0.74
C PHE A 79 -3.93 13.60 0.27
N ALA A 80 -4.54 12.47 0.61
CA ALA A 80 -4.08 11.15 0.16
C ALA A 80 -4.25 10.99 -1.36
N VAL A 81 -5.40 11.40 -1.92
CA VAL A 81 -5.64 11.36 -3.38
C VAL A 81 -4.69 12.30 -4.10
N ALA A 82 -4.54 13.53 -3.63
CA ALA A 82 -3.60 14.49 -4.22
C ALA A 82 -2.16 13.97 -4.16
N GLY A 83 -1.74 13.45 -3.00
CA GLY A 83 -0.41 12.86 -2.81
C GLY A 83 -0.17 11.63 -3.69
N ALA A 84 -1.15 10.73 -3.82
CA ALA A 84 -1.06 9.58 -4.70
C ALA A 84 -0.99 9.99 -6.18
N TRP A 85 -1.74 11.02 -6.57
CA TRP A 85 -1.71 11.56 -7.92
C TRP A 85 -0.33 12.14 -8.26
N PHE A 86 0.17 13.07 -7.46
CA PHE A 86 1.50 13.67 -7.66
C PHE A 86 2.62 12.64 -7.53
N GLY A 87 2.52 11.73 -6.57
CA GLY A 87 3.48 10.65 -6.36
C GLY A 87 3.56 9.69 -7.54
N SER A 88 2.42 9.34 -8.14
CA SER A 88 2.39 8.46 -9.33
C SER A 88 3.02 9.14 -10.55
N MET A 89 2.72 10.42 -10.79
CA MET A 89 3.34 11.20 -11.86
C MET A 89 4.86 11.31 -11.69
N LEU A 90 5.34 11.50 -10.46
CA LEU A 90 6.78 11.56 -10.19
C LEU A 90 7.45 10.19 -10.36
N SER A 91 6.81 9.13 -9.87
CA SER A 91 7.34 7.76 -9.93
C SER A 91 7.49 7.27 -11.38
N MET A 92 6.59 7.67 -12.28
CA MET A 92 6.67 7.36 -13.71
C MET A 92 7.87 8.01 -14.41
N LYS A 93 8.43 9.10 -13.86
CA LYS A 93 9.59 9.81 -14.42
C LYS A 93 10.93 9.31 -13.87
N ILE A 94 10.92 8.49 -12.83
CA ILE A 94 12.12 7.98 -12.17
C ILE A 94 12.47 6.60 -12.73
N ASP A 95 13.75 6.37 -13.00
CA ASP A 95 14.26 5.07 -13.43
C ASP A 95 13.95 3.96 -12.42
N ALA A 96 13.62 2.76 -12.91
CA ALA A 96 13.24 1.62 -12.09
C ALA A 96 14.28 1.27 -11.01
N HIS A 97 15.58 1.44 -11.30
CA HIS A 97 16.64 1.16 -10.34
C HIS A 97 16.65 2.17 -9.17
N LEU A 98 16.42 3.45 -9.47
CA LEU A 98 16.31 4.50 -8.46
C LEU A 98 15.02 4.34 -7.64
N LEU A 99 13.90 4.04 -8.28
CA LEU A 99 12.62 3.80 -7.61
C LEU A 99 12.71 2.59 -6.67
N LYS A 100 13.40 1.53 -7.09
CA LYS A 100 13.70 0.36 -6.23
C LYS A 100 14.53 0.74 -5.01
N ARG A 101 15.55 1.60 -5.16
CA ARG A 101 16.36 2.10 -4.03
C ARG A 101 15.53 2.93 -3.06
N PHE A 102 14.69 3.85 -3.56
CA PHE A 102 13.78 4.62 -2.72
C PHE A 102 12.80 3.72 -1.96
N TYR A 103 12.22 2.73 -2.63
CA TYR A 103 11.33 1.77 -1.99
C TYR A 103 12.05 0.92 -0.93
N ALA A 104 13.28 0.47 -1.20
CA ALA A 104 14.09 -0.25 -0.23
C ALA A 104 14.44 0.62 1.00
N LEU A 105 14.79 1.89 0.79
CA LEU A 105 15.03 2.85 1.86
C LEU A 105 13.77 3.09 2.69
N PHE A 106 12.62 3.24 2.04
CA PHE A 106 11.32 3.37 2.70
C PHE A 106 11.01 2.15 3.58
N LEU A 107 11.23 0.93 3.07
CA LEU A 107 11.05 -0.30 3.85
C LEU A 107 11.99 -0.37 5.07
N LEU A 108 13.25 0.04 4.91
CA LEU A 108 14.20 0.11 6.03
C LEU A 108 13.73 1.09 7.10
N LEU A 109 13.32 2.30 6.71
CA LEU A 109 12.79 3.31 7.63
C LEU A 109 11.54 2.81 8.34
N LEU A 110 10.63 2.15 7.63
CA LEU A 110 9.42 1.59 8.21
C LEU A 110 9.72 0.45 9.18
N SER A 111 10.67 -0.43 8.84
CA SER A 111 11.14 -1.50 9.71
C SER A 111 11.73 -0.95 11.00
N LEU A 112 12.58 0.09 10.92
CA LEU A 112 13.11 0.79 12.08
C LEU A 112 11.98 1.43 12.90
N LYS A 113 11.04 2.11 12.25
CA LYS A 113 9.89 2.71 12.94
C LYS A 113 9.12 1.64 13.73
N LEU A 114 8.73 0.54 13.08
CA LEU A 114 8.02 -0.55 13.75
C LEU A 114 8.82 -1.18 14.90
N PHE A 115 10.15 -1.28 14.76
CA PHE A 115 11.02 -1.81 15.80
C PHE A 115 11.11 -0.88 17.03
N PHE A 116 11.15 0.43 16.82
CA PHE A 116 11.19 1.43 17.88
C PHE A 116 9.81 1.80 18.44
N GLN A 117 8.72 1.50 17.73
CA GLN A 117 7.33 1.76 18.17
C GLN A 117 6.83 0.73 19.21
N LYS A 118 7.76 0.22 20.03
CA LYS A 118 7.50 -0.67 21.17
C LYS A 118 6.95 0.12 22.35
#